data_AF-A0A2G5V7N2-F1
#
_entry.id   AF-A0A2G5V7N2-F1
#
_cell.length_a   1.000
_cell.length_b   1.000
_cell.length_c   1.000
_cell.angle_alpha   90.00
_cell.angle_beta   90.00
_cell.angle_gamma   90.00
#
_symmetry.space_group_name_H-M   'P 1'
#
loop_
_entity.id
_entity.type
_entity.pdbx_description
1 polymer ?
#
loop_
_entity_poly.entity_id
_entity_poly.type
_entity_poly.pdbx_seq_one_letter_code
_entity_poly.pdbx_strand_id
1 'polypeptide(L)'
;MMLVFGKVENVDLTDGTVKSEKNCIDECFNETNCVVAYMNLDGNCLSFNYNYDKKLTVTETTRSEGLKVAIKTIFSLTECPSYDQLEMSVSENEESISWRRTSNGWTFMRCIDDWTMFTRSDTSVVCMQTFSISKGVTRNESIQFCEEMGIGFKLTGVASADETQWIVGRIKTLVDEDWQGYWIDGERIPVDGNNFEWTDGYTTVSSALSSSNAALSGWDYYGKIRENCLSAARIDESSQTINDVSCDDAENQFGAVCGYQLI
;
A
#
# COMPACT_ATOMS: atom_id res chain seq x y z
N MET A 1 10.03 12.59 21.08
CA MET A 1 10.63 11.69 20.08
C MET A 1 11.47 10.65 20.81
N MET A 2 11.57 9.44 20.27
CA MET A 2 12.43 8.38 20.79
C MET A 2 13.81 8.48 20.15
N LEU A 3 14.86 8.60 20.96
CA LEU A 3 16.23 8.71 20.48
C LEU A 3 16.93 7.35 20.53
N VAL A 4 17.52 6.94 19.43
CA VAL A 4 18.29 5.70 19.31
C VAL A 4 19.66 5.96 18.68
N PHE A 5 20.64 5.11 18.99
CA PHE A 5 21.85 5.04 18.19
C PHE A 5 21.50 4.28 16.91
N GLY A 6 21.53 4.99 15.79
CA GLY A 6 21.12 4.41 14.53
C GLY A 6 21.56 5.23 13.33
N LYS A 7 21.36 4.65 12.16
CA LYS A 7 21.65 5.22 10.85
C LYS A 7 20.40 5.12 9.99
N VAL A 8 20.07 6.19 9.26
CA VAL A 8 19.10 6.12 8.16
C VAL A 8 19.84 5.63 6.93
N GLU A 9 19.38 4.52 6.35
CA GLU A 9 20.03 3.92 5.18
C GLU A 9 19.85 4.77 3.91
N ASN A 10 20.84 4.70 3.01
CA ASN A 10 20.89 5.45 1.73
C ASN A 10 20.83 6.98 1.88
N VAL A 11 21.26 7.52 3.02
CA VAL A 11 21.32 8.96 3.29
C VAL A 11 22.75 9.36 3.59
N ASP A 12 23.19 10.47 2.98
CA ASP A 12 24.42 11.16 3.35
C ASP A 12 24.12 12.32 4.31
N LEU A 13 24.63 12.24 5.54
CA LEU A 13 24.45 13.29 6.54
C LEU A 13 25.18 14.58 6.20
N THR A 14 26.15 14.58 5.28
CA THR A 14 26.86 15.83 4.93
C THR A 14 25.95 16.86 4.26
N ASP A 15 24.80 16.44 3.73
CA ASP A 15 23.77 17.32 3.19
C ASP A 15 22.95 18.03 4.29
N GLY A 16 23.15 17.61 5.55
CA GLY A 16 22.46 18.12 6.71
C GLY A 16 22.92 19.50 7.15
N THR A 17 21.99 20.28 7.70
CA THR A 17 22.33 21.55 8.35
C THR A 17 23.00 21.31 9.69
N VAL A 18 24.10 22.03 9.98
CA VAL A 18 24.78 21.93 11.27
C VAL A 18 23.94 22.58 12.36
N LYS A 19 23.47 21.78 13.33
CA LYS A 19 22.61 22.17 14.44
C LYS A 19 23.02 21.42 15.71
N SER A 20 22.62 21.94 16.87
CA SER A 20 22.72 21.15 18.11
C SER A 20 21.74 19.97 18.05
N GLU A 21 22.08 18.88 18.74
CA GLU A 21 21.19 17.72 18.89
C GLU A 21 19.79 18.12 19.38
N LYS A 22 19.73 19.03 20.37
CA LYS A 22 18.46 19.55 20.89
C LYS A 22 17.65 20.24 19.79
N ASN A 23 18.26 21.12 19.00
CA ASN A 23 17.54 21.85 17.96
C ASN A 23 17.10 20.90 16.84
N CYS A 24 17.95 19.95 16.46
CA CYS A 24 17.62 18.93 15.46
C CYS A 24 16.35 18.14 15.84
N ILE A 25 16.27 17.72 17.10
CA ILE A 25 15.13 16.97 17.63
C ILE A 25 13.91 17.88 17.81
N ASP A 26 14.06 19.05 18.41
CA ASP A 26 12.95 19.95 18.73
C ASP A 26 12.28 20.50 17.46
N GLU A 27 13.04 20.81 16.42
CA GLU A 27 12.50 21.26 15.14
C GLU A 27 11.62 20.18 14.50
N CYS A 28 12.10 18.94 14.41
CA CYS A 28 11.31 17.83 13.88
C CYS A 28 10.10 17.50 14.77
N PHE A 29 10.24 17.59 16.09
CA PHE A 29 9.13 17.35 17.00
C PHE A 29 7.97 18.33 16.77
N ASN A 30 8.31 19.61 16.57
CA ASN A 30 7.33 20.70 16.37
C ASN A 30 6.78 20.73 14.94
N GLU A 31 7.51 20.25 13.95
CA GLU A 31 7.02 20.14 12.58
C GLU A 31 6.01 19.00 12.46
N THR A 32 4.78 19.33 12.04
CA THR A 32 3.65 18.37 11.96
C THR A 32 4.03 17.12 11.17
N ASN A 33 4.71 17.31 10.04
CA ASN A 33 4.91 16.24 9.07
C ASN A 33 6.27 15.54 9.19
N CYS A 34 7.12 16.00 10.10
CA CYS A 34 8.40 15.37 10.34
C CYS A 34 8.24 14.06 11.11
N VAL A 35 8.88 12.99 10.64
CA VAL A 35 8.84 11.65 11.22
C VAL A 35 10.15 11.22 11.85
N VAL A 36 11.27 11.72 11.33
CA VAL A 36 12.62 11.36 11.80
C VAL A 36 13.53 12.57 11.76
N ALA A 37 14.39 12.70 12.77
CA ALA A 37 15.59 13.52 12.71
C ALA A 37 16.83 12.62 12.80
N TYR A 38 17.75 12.75 11.85
CA TYR A 38 19.00 11.99 11.78
C TYR A 38 20.19 12.92 11.96
N MET A 39 21.13 12.56 12.83
CA MET A 39 22.26 13.42 13.17
C MET A 39 23.54 12.68 13.52
N ASN A 40 24.68 13.37 13.39
CA ASN A 40 26.00 12.90 13.81
C ASN A 40 26.65 13.79 14.89
N LEU A 41 27.85 13.43 15.33
CA LEU A 41 28.63 14.17 16.33
C LEU A 41 29.12 15.55 15.85
N ASP A 42 29.26 15.74 14.54
CA ASP A 42 29.66 17.02 13.94
C ASP A 42 28.50 18.03 13.91
N GLY A 43 27.30 17.60 14.32
CA GLY A 43 26.08 18.41 14.36
C GLY A 43 25.31 18.44 13.05
N ASN A 44 25.73 17.70 12.03
CA ASN A 44 24.95 17.57 10.80
C ASN A 44 23.59 16.96 11.15
N CYS A 45 22.51 17.61 10.73
CA CYS A 45 21.15 17.22 11.02
C CYS A 45 20.29 17.23 9.75
N LEU A 46 19.59 16.13 9.52
CA LEU A 46 18.57 15.95 8.49
C LEU A 46 17.23 15.60 9.13
N SER A 47 16.15 16.15 8.58
CA SER A 47 14.78 15.77 8.93
C SER A 47 14.11 15.08 7.76
N PHE A 48 13.26 14.10 8.07
CA PHE A 48 12.47 13.35 7.10
C PHE A 48 11.00 13.61 7.35
N ASN A 49 10.24 13.72 6.27
CA ASN A 49 8.87 14.16 6.26
C ASN A 49 8.00 13.14 5.53
N TYR A 50 6.93 12.67 6.16
CA TYR A 50 6.10 11.61 5.59
C TYR A 50 5.42 11.99 4.26
N ASN A 51 5.34 13.28 3.92
CA ASN A 51 4.79 13.72 2.63
C ASN A 51 5.71 13.34 1.46
N TYR A 52 7.01 13.20 1.71
CA TYR A 52 8.02 12.96 0.69
C TYR A 52 8.69 11.60 0.86
N ASP A 53 8.88 11.18 2.11
CA ASP A 53 9.57 9.96 2.47
C ASP A 53 8.60 8.79 2.63
N LYS A 54 8.47 7.99 1.57
CA LYS A 54 7.54 6.85 1.51
C LYS A 54 8.09 5.58 2.14
N LYS A 55 9.41 5.49 2.25
CA LYS A 55 10.13 4.39 2.91
C LYS A 55 11.39 4.91 3.57
N LEU A 56 11.55 4.61 4.86
CA LEU A 56 12.78 4.88 5.61
C LEU A 56 13.21 3.61 6.32
N THR A 57 14.49 3.30 6.29
CA THR A 57 15.07 2.22 7.07
C THR A 57 16.07 2.79 8.04
N VAL A 58 15.84 2.55 9.33
CA VAL A 58 16.74 2.89 10.42
C VAL A 58 17.41 1.61 10.88
N THR A 59 18.74 1.55 10.80
CA THR A 59 19.54 0.45 11.33
C THR A 59 20.18 0.86 12.65
N GLU A 60 20.13 -0.01 13.64
CA GLU A 60 20.77 0.23 14.94
C GLU A 60 22.29 0.24 14.79
N THR A 61 22.92 1.21 15.48
CA THR A 61 24.37 1.38 15.50
C THR A 61 24.87 1.46 16.93
N THR A 62 26.19 1.48 17.08
CA THR A 62 26.83 1.64 18.38
C THR A 62 27.05 3.11 18.74
N ARG A 63 27.16 3.39 20.04
CA ARG A 63 27.51 4.74 20.52
C ARG A 63 28.83 5.26 19.93
N SER A 64 29.79 4.37 19.64
CA SER A 64 31.10 4.73 19.07
C SER A 64 31.02 5.30 17.66
N GLU A 65 29.98 4.96 16.90
CA GLU A 65 29.77 5.50 15.55
C GLU A 65 29.23 6.93 15.58
N GLY A 66 28.71 7.38 16.72
CA GLY A 66 28.27 8.77 16.89
C GLY A 66 27.02 9.15 16.09
N LEU A 67 26.33 8.17 15.51
CA LEU A 67 25.11 8.35 14.73
C LEU A 67 23.89 8.21 15.62
N LYS A 68 22.95 9.15 15.50
CA LYS A 68 21.73 9.20 16.30
C LYS A 68 20.52 9.46 15.43
N VAL A 69 19.45 8.73 15.71
CA VAL A 69 18.16 8.89 15.04
C VAL A 69 17.10 9.15 16.10
N ALA A 70 16.36 10.25 15.94
CA ALA A 70 15.19 10.54 16.74
C ALA A 70 13.94 10.21 15.91
N ILE A 71 13.13 9.27 16.37
CA ILE A 71 11.91 8.84 15.71
C ILE A 71 10.70 9.47 16.40
N LYS A 72 9.81 10.12 15.63
CA LYS A 72 8.55 10.64 16.15
C LYS A 72 7.61 9.46 16.41
N THR A 73 7.00 9.46 17.58
CA THR A 73 6.23 8.33 18.07
C THR A 73 5.13 8.82 19.02
N ILE A 74 3.98 8.16 18.99
CA ILE A 74 2.89 8.32 19.95
C ILE A 74 3.08 7.26 21.05
N PHE A 75 3.29 7.70 22.29
CA PHE A 75 3.26 6.79 23.44
C PHE A 75 2.24 7.27 24.46
N SER A 76 1.46 6.34 25.01
CA SER A 76 0.79 6.60 26.28
C SER A 76 1.84 6.64 27.37
N LEU A 77 2.09 7.81 27.94
CA LEU A 77 3.10 8.03 29.00
C LEU A 77 2.76 7.31 30.32
N THR A 78 1.66 6.55 30.38
CA THR A 78 1.23 5.84 31.58
C THR A 78 2.13 4.65 31.92
N GLU A 79 2.80 4.05 30.93
CA GLU A 79 3.77 2.97 31.13
C GLU A 79 4.93 3.16 30.16
N CYS A 80 6.18 3.13 30.63
CA CYS A 80 7.36 3.11 29.77
C CYS A 80 7.56 1.67 29.28
N PRO A 81 7.22 1.32 28.02
CA PRO A 81 7.39 -0.03 27.52
C PRO A 81 8.87 -0.42 27.50
N SER A 82 9.15 -1.71 27.63
CA SER A 82 10.50 -2.23 27.41
C SER A 82 10.92 -1.98 25.95
N TYR A 83 12.22 -1.86 25.71
CA TYR A 83 12.73 -1.50 24.38
C TYR A 83 12.24 -2.44 23.27
N ASP A 84 12.16 -3.73 23.59
CA ASP A 84 11.71 -4.78 22.65
C ASP A 84 10.20 -4.76 22.40
N GLN A 85 9.43 -4.02 23.20
CA GLN A 85 7.97 -3.89 23.11
C GLN A 85 7.53 -2.52 22.61
N LEU A 86 8.46 -1.68 22.14
CA LEU A 86 8.16 -0.36 21.58
C LEU A 86 7.49 -0.51 20.21
N GLU A 87 6.17 -0.38 20.18
CA GLU A 87 5.42 -0.08 18.97
C GLU A 87 5.49 1.43 18.74
N MET A 88 6.13 1.84 17.64
CA MET A 88 6.21 3.27 17.29
C MET A 88 5.23 3.58 16.19
N SER A 89 4.49 4.67 16.34
CA SER A 89 3.62 5.18 15.29
C SER A 89 3.60 6.70 15.22
N VAL A 90 3.31 7.24 14.04
CA VAL A 90 3.12 8.68 13.81
C VAL A 90 1.64 8.93 13.54
N SER A 91 1.04 9.91 14.21
CA SER A 91 -0.35 10.33 13.96
C SER A 91 -0.42 11.33 12.83
N GLU A 92 -1.35 11.12 11.92
CA GLU A 92 -1.76 12.06 10.89
C GLU A 92 -3.28 11.97 10.73
N ASN A 93 -3.99 13.09 10.91
CA ASN A 93 -5.43 13.17 10.65
C ASN A 93 -6.26 11.99 11.20
N GLU A 94 -5.94 11.54 12.42
CA GLU A 94 -6.55 10.39 13.13
C GLU A 94 -6.09 8.99 12.67
N GLU A 95 -5.25 8.88 11.63
CA GLU A 95 -4.60 7.66 11.22
C GLU A 95 -3.20 7.51 11.85
N SER A 96 -2.83 6.29 12.24
CA SER A 96 -1.57 5.98 12.94
C SER A 96 -0.67 5.17 12.02
N ILE A 97 0.36 5.81 11.45
CA ILE A 97 1.34 5.14 10.58
C ILE A 97 2.39 4.46 11.47
N SER A 98 2.44 3.13 11.44
CA SER A 98 3.30 2.35 12.32
C SER A 98 4.68 2.06 11.70
N TRP A 99 5.72 2.16 12.52
CA TRP A 99 7.05 1.65 12.21
C TRP A 99 7.09 0.14 12.45
N ARG A 100 7.66 -0.60 11.50
CA ARG A 100 7.88 -2.04 11.63
C ARG A 100 9.25 -2.31 12.22
N ARG A 101 9.32 -2.99 13.36
CA ARG A 101 10.57 -3.50 13.94
C ARG A 101 11.20 -4.53 12.99
N THR A 102 12.51 -4.42 12.76
CA THR A 102 13.32 -5.42 12.06
C THR A 102 14.29 -6.07 13.04
N SER A 103 15.09 -7.05 12.58
CA SER A 103 16.09 -7.71 13.43
C SER A 103 17.18 -6.77 13.95
N ASN A 104 17.40 -5.63 13.30
CA ASN A 104 18.46 -4.69 13.64
C ASN A 104 18.02 -3.22 13.46
N GLY A 105 16.77 -2.89 13.79
CA GLY A 105 16.25 -1.53 13.62
C GLY A 105 14.76 -1.46 13.29
N TRP A 106 14.39 -0.50 12.43
CA TRP A 106 13.00 -0.25 12.07
C TRP A 106 12.85 0.20 10.62
N THR A 107 11.68 -0.05 10.05
CA THR A 107 11.29 0.44 8.73
C THR A 107 9.97 1.19 8.83
N PHE A 108 9.96 2.40 8.29
CA PHE A 108 8.76 3.19 8.03
C PHE A 108 8.35 2.99 6.59
N MET A 109 7.06 2.83 6.37
CA MET A 109 6.45 2.62 5.06
C MET A 109 5.12 3.33 5.03
N ARG A 110 4.87 4.06 3.94
CA ARG A 110 3.62 4.77 3.71
C ARG A 110 3.29 4.82 2.22
N CYS A 111 2.00 4.78 1.92
CA CYS A 111 1.48 5.01 0.57
C CYS A 111 1.35 6.49 0.23
N ILE A 112 1.32 6.81 -1.06
CA ILE A 112 1.12 8.18 -1.55
C ILE A 112 -0.26 8.66 -1.11
N ASP A 113 -0.32 9.88 -0.58
CA ASP A 113 -1.56 10.53 -0.17
C ASP A 113 -2.44 9.65 0.74
N ASP A 114 -3.64 9.31 0.27
CA ASP A 114 -4.67 8.53 0.95
C ASP A 114 -4.79 7.08 0.44
N TRP A 115 -3.81 6.62 -0.34
CA TRP A 115 -3.80 5.24 -0.86
C TRP A 115 -3.72 4.25 0.30
N THR A 116 -4.49 3.17 0.21
CA THR A 116 -4.52 2.17 1.28
C THR A 116 -3.37 1.20 1.16
N MET A 117 -2.66 0.98 2.27
CA MET A 117 -1.56 0.02 2.38
C MET A 117 -2.08 -1.37 2.74
N PHE A 118 -1.67 -2.39 1.99
CA PHE A 118 -1.90 -3.80 2.32
C PHE A 118 -0.57 -4.52 2.49
N THR A 119 -0.44 -5.25 3.61
CA THR A 119 0.68 -6.18 3.82
C THR A 119 0.21 -7.58 3.46
N ARG A 120 0.84 -8.18 2.45
CA ARG A 120 0.50 -9.50 1.93
C ARG A 120 1.24 -10.61 2.68
N SER A 121 0.76 -11.85 2.51
CA SER A 121 1.30 -13.04 3.18
C SER A 121 2.73 -13.38 2.76
N ASP A 122 3.13 -12.99 1.55
CA ASP A 122 4.51 -13.08 1.05
C ASP A 122 5.41 -11.94 1.55
N THR A 123 4.92 -11.14 2.50
CA THR A 123 5.56 -9.95 3.09
C THR A 123 5.70 -8.75 2.16
N SER A 124 5.19 -8.84 0.91
CA SER A 124 5.11 -7.68 0.05
C SER A 124 4.14 -6.65 0.62
N VAL A 125 4.45 -5.39 0.41
CA VAL A 125 3.58 -4.26 0.76
C VAL A 125 3.13 -3.62 -0.53
N VAL A 126 1.82 -3.50 -0.71
CA VAL A 126 1.22 -2.84 -1.87
C VAL A 126 0.37 -1.67 -1.41
N CYS A 127 0.35 -0.63 -2.23
CA CYS A 127 -0.49 0.53 -2.04
C CYS A 127 -1.55 0.51 -3.12
N MET A 128 -2.83 0.63 -2.75
CA MET A 128 -3.97 0.51 -3.66
C MET A 128 -4.91 1.70 -3.52
N GLN A 129 -5.46 2.15 -4.65
CA GLN A 129 -6.54 3.14 -4.69
C GLN A 129 -7.55 2.77 -5.79
N THR A 130 -8.82 3.04 -5.52
CA THR A 130 -9.89 2.83 -6.50
C THR A 130 -10.21 4.13 -7.22
N PHE A 131 -10.40 4.08 -8.53
CA PHE A 131 -10.71 5.25 -9.34
C PHE A 131 -11.98 5.02 -10.15
N SER A 132 -12.97 5.89 -9.94
CA SER A 132 -14.11 6.01 -10.86
C SER A 132 -13.67 6.75 -12.12
N ILE A 133 -13.73 6.10 -13.27
CA ILE A 133 -13.36 6.70 -14.56
C ILE A 133 -14.63 7.13 -15.29
N SER A 134 -15.40 6.16 -15.74
CA SER A 134 -16.71 6.33 -16.39
C SER A 134 -17.40 4.98 -16.48
N LYS A 135 -18.74 4.98 -16.54
CA LYS A 135 -19.48 3.78 -16.94
C LYS A 135 -19.09 3.38 -18.36
N GLY A 136 -18.80 2.11 -18.61
CA GLY A 136 -18.40 1.68 -19.95
C GLY A 136 -16.88 1.68 -20.17
N VAL A 137 -16.05 1.73 -19.12
CA VAL A 137 -14.59 1.77 -19.30
C VAL A 137 -14.05 0.39 -19.63
N THR A 138 -13.21 0.28 -20.67
CA THR A 138 -12.60 -0.98 -21.08
C THR A 138 -11.42 -1.35 -20.18
N ARG A 139 -11.03 -2.63 -20.15
CA ARG A 139 -9.83 -3.07 -19.41
C ARG A 139 -8.58 -2.34 -19.86
N ASN A 140 -8.40 -2.15 -21.18
CA ASN A 140 -7.23 -1.48 -21.72
C ASN A 140 -7.17 0.00 -21.29
N GLU A 141 -8.30 0.71 -21.29
CA GLU A 141 -8.37 2.08 -20.76
C GLU A 141 -8.02 2.12 -19.27
N SER A 142 -8.49 1.16 -18.48
CA SER A 142 -8.14 1.05 -17.05
C SER A 142 -6.65 0.77 -16.81
N ILE A 143 -6.02 -0.10 -17.62
CA ILE A 143 -4.57 -0.33 -17.58
C ILE A 143 -3.85 0.98 -17.89
N GLN A 144 -4.22 1.62 -19.00
CA GLN A 144 -3.58 2.84 -19.45
C GLN A 144 -3.71 3.96 -18.42
N PHE A 145 -4.90 4.11 -17.83
CA PHE A 145 -5.18 5.08 -16.76
C PHE A 145 -4.24 4.90 -15.56
N CYS A 146 -4.01 3.66 -15.10
CA CYS A 146 -3.08 3.41 -13.99
C CYS A 146 -1.62 3.69 -14.39
N GLU A 147 -1.21 3.29 -15.59
CA GLU A 147 0.18 3.47 -16.06
C GLU A 147 0.53 4.94 -16.34
N GLU A 148 -0.45 5.76 -16.74
CA GLU A 148 -0.29 7.19 -16.95
C GLU A 148 -0.03 7.98 -15.65
N MET A 149 -0.31 7.39 -14.48
CA MET A 149 0.05 8.00 -13.18
C MET A 149 1.56 8.02 -12.93
N GLY A 150 2.31 7.15 -13.60
CA GLY A 150 3.77 7.12 -13.54
C GLY A 150 4.37 5.73 -13.50
N ILE A 151 5.69 5.68 -13.34
CA ILE A 151 6.44 4.43 -13.28
C ILE A 151 6.04 3.63 -12.03
N GLY A 152 5.70 2.35 -12.23
CA GLY A 152 5.39 1.40 -11.15
C GLY A 152 3.91 1.30 -10.80
N PHE A 153 3.07 2.23 -11.28
CA PHE A 153 1.62 2.14 -11.14
C PHE A 153 1.06 1.18 -12.18
N LYS A 154 0.18 0.29 -11.73
CA LYS A 154 -0.43 -0.76 -12.56
C LYS A 154 -1.89 -0.93 -12.21
N LEU A 155 -2.68 -1.43 -13.15
CA LEU A 155 -3.91 -2.13 -12.80
C LEU A 155 -3.48 -3.28 -11.87
N THR A 156 -3.99 -3.31 -10.65
CA THR A 156 -3.38 -4.16 -9.61
C THR A 156 -4.10 -5.49 -9.49
N GLY A 157 -3.32 -6.55 -9.32
CA GLY A 157 -3.81 -7.84 -8.84
C GLY A 157 -4.16 -7.77 -7.36
N VAL A 158 -4.94 -8.75 -6.91
CA VAL A 158 -5.46 -8.84 -5.54
C VAL A 158 -5.07 -10.16 -4.91
N ALA A 159 -4.44 -10.08 -3.73
CA ALA A 159 -3.83 -11.21 -3.05
C ALA A 159 -4.75 -11.85 -1.98
N SER A 160 -5.66 -11.07 -1.38
CA SER A 160 -6.54 -11.53 -0.30
C SER A 160 -8.00 -11.13 -0.48
N ALA A 161 -8.90 -11.79 0.25
CA ALA A 161 -10.30 -11.39 0.32
C ALA A 161 -10.48 -10.01 0.98
N ASP A 162 -9.61 -9.63 1.91
CA ASP A 162 -9.67 -8.32 2.58
C ASP A 162 -9.42 -7.17 1.58
N GLU A 163 -8.46 -7.36 0.66
CA GLU A 163 -8.19 -6.39 -0.42
C GLU A 163 -9.44 -6.18 -1.29
N THR A 164 -10.13 -7.25 -1.69
CA THR A 164 -11.32 -7.14 -2.55
C THR A 164 -12.57 -6.68 -1.82
N GLN A 165 -12.74 -7.03 -0.55
CA GLN A 165 -13.80 -6.48 0.28
C GLN A 165 -13.65 -4.97 0.48
N TRP A 166 -12.42 -4.48 0.64
CA TRP A 166 -12.11 -3.05 0.71
C TRP A 166 -12.45 -2.33 -0.61
N ILE A 167 -12.17 -2.95 -1.77
CA ILE A 167 -12.56 -2.42 -3.09
C ILE A 167 -14.09 -2.32 -3.19
N VAL A 168 -14.80 -3.44 -2.96
CA VAL A 168 -16.26 -3.51 -3.07
C VAL A 168 -16.96 -2.57 -2.08
N GLY A 169 -16.39 -2.36 -0.89
CA GLY A 169 -16.86 -1.38 0.07
C GLY A 169 -16.92 0.04 -0.48
N ARG A 170 -15.98 0.42 -1.36
CA ARG A 170 -15.96 1.73 -2.04
C ARG A 170 -16.94 1.78 -3.20
N ILE A 171 -17.09 0.69 -3.96
CA ILE A 171 -18.07 0.60 -5.05
C ILE A 171 -19.50 0.81 -4.51
N LYS A 172 -19.84 0.18 -3.37
CA LYS A 172 -21.14 0.32 -2.70
C LYS A 172 -21.54 1.75 -2.36
N THR A 173 -20.57 2.67 -2.26
CA THR A 173 -20.85 4.09 -2.00
C THR A 173 -21.19 4.89 -3.26
N LEU A 174 -21.02 4.31 -4.45
CA LEU A 174 -21.05 5.01 -5.74
C LEU A 174 -22.10 4.46 -6.71
N VAL A 175 -22.44 3.17 -6.64
CA VAL A 175 -23.39 2.51 -7.55
C VAL A 175 -24.38 1.62 -6.80
N ASP A 176 -25.65 1.69 -7.21
CA ASP A 176 -26.76 0.96 -6.58
C ASP A 176 -27.05 -0.41 -7.23
N GLU A 177 -26.53 -0.66 -8.44
CA GLU A 177 -26.82 -1.87 -9.23
C GLU A 177 -25.82 -3.00 -8.95
N ASP A 178 -26.32 -4.24 -8.91
CA ASP A 178 -25.48 -5.44 -8.78
C ASP A 178 -24.70 -5.71 -10.08
N TRP A 179 -23.63 -6.49 -9.96
CA TRP A 179 -22.69 -6.88 -11.02
C TRP A 179 -21.85 -5.73 -11.60
N GLN A 180 -21.96 -4.54 -11.01
CA GLN A 180 -21.11 -3.40 -11.33
C GLN A 180 -19.82 -3.44 -10.53
N GLY A 181 -18.72 -3.15 -11.22
CA GLY A 181 -17.39 -3.35 -10.66
C GLY A 181 -16.33 -2.39 -11.16
N TYR A 182 -15.15 -2.58 -10.59
CA TYR A 182 -13.90 -2.02 -11.10
C TYR A 182 -13.03 -3.12 -11.63
N TRP A 183 -12.33 -2.80 -12.71
CA TRP A 183 -11.28 -3.63 -13.24
C TRP A 183 -10.20 -3.83 -12.18
N ILE A 184 -9.86 -5.09 -11.99
CA ILE A 184 -8.65 -5.53 -11.30
C ILE A 184 -7.80 -6.30 -12.31
N ASP A 185 -6.52 -6.47 -12.02
CA ASP A 185 -5.67 -7.27 -12.90
C ASP A 185 -6.07 -8.75 -12.83
N GLY A 186 -5.48 -9.56 -13.70
CA GLY A 186 -5.71 -11.00 -13.76
C GLY A 186 -6.39 -11.40 -15.07
N GLU A 187 -5.71 -12.27 -15.80
CA GLU A 187 -6.24 -12.88 -17.02
C GLU A 187 -6.08 -14.41 -16.96
N ARG A 188 -7.13 -15.13 -17.36
CA ARG A 188 -7.21 -16.58 -17.29
C ARG A 188 -6.22 -17.25 -18.24
N ILE A 189 -5.38 -18.14 -17.73
CA ILE A 189 -4.35 -18.85 -18.51
C ILE A 189 -4.33 -20.37 -18.21
N PRO A 190 -4.37 -21.23 -19.25
CA PRO A 190 -4.80 -20.90 -20.62
C PRO A 190 -6.27 -20.42 -20.60
N VAL A 191 -6.80 -19.96 -21.73
CA VAL A 191 -8.21 -19.49 -21.87
C VAL A 191 -9.26 -20.53 -21.38
N ASP A 192 -8.89 -21.80 -21.28
CA ASP A 192 -9.69 -22.91 -20.75
C ASP A 192 -9.27 -23.43 -19.37
N GLY A 193 -8.32 -22.74 -18.74
CA GLY A 193 -7.76 -23.10 -17.45
C GLY A 193 -8.52 -22.50 -16.27
N ASN A 194 -8.11 -22.88 -15.06
CA ASN A 194 -8.62 -22.30 -13.81
C ASN A 194 -7.61 -21.37 -13.13
N ASN A 195 -6.49 -21.09 -13.81
CA ASN A 195 -5.44 -20.23 -13.28
C ASN A 195 -5.57 -18.85 -13.91
N PHE A 196 -5.11 -17.84 -13.17
CA PHE A 196 -5.01 -16.47 -13.63
C PHE A 196 -3.57 -16.02 -13.46
N GLU A 197 -3.05 -15.27 -14.43
CA GLU A 197 -1.78 -14.58 -14.30
C GLU A 197 -1.99 -13.09 -14.06
N TRP A 198 -1.14 -12.53 -13.21
CA TRP A 198 -1.07 -11.10 -12.92
C TRP A 198 0.03 -10.48 -13.78
N THR A 199 -0.26 -9.32 -14.34
CA THR A 199 0.63 -8.54 -15.21
C THR A 199 1.26 -7.34 -14.49
N ASP A 200 0.80 -7.03 -13.28
CA ASP A 200 1.32 -5.95 -12.43
C ASP A 200 2.78 -6.13 -11.98
N GLY A 201 3.32 -7.35 -12.10
CA GLY A 201 4.71 -7.68 -11.79
C GLY A 201 5.03 -7.85 -10.31
N TYR A 202 4.03 -7.74 -9.41
CA TYR A 202 4.24 -7.87 -7.97
C TYR A 202 3.18 -8.72 -7.26
N THR A 203 2.05 -9.03 -7.88
CA THR A 203 1.08 -10.00 -7.34
C THR A 203 1.51 -11.41 -7.73
N THR A 204 1.76 -12.25 -6.73
CA THR A 204 2.29 -13.62 -6.94
C THR A 204 1.36 -14.72 -6.41
N VAL A 205 0.35 -14.35 -5.63
CA VAL A 205 -0.56 -15.28 -4.96
C VAL A 205 -1.98 -15.14 -5.51
N SER A 206 -2.78 -16.20 -5.39
CA SER A 206 -4.16 -16.27 -5.89
C SER A 206 -5.18 -16.57 -4.80
N SER A 207 -4.85 -16.32 -3.52
CA SER A 207 -5.74 -16.64 -2.39
C SER A 207 -7.07 -15.89 -2.44
N ALA A 208 -7.10 -14.69 -3.04
CA ALA A 208 -8.33 -13.94 -3.32
C ALA A 208 -9.30 -14.68 -4.27
N LEU A 209 -8.79 -15.58 -5.12
CA LEU A 209 -9.57 -16.33 -6.12
C LEU A 209 -10.21 -17.62 -5.56
N SER A 210 -10.18 -17.81 -4.24
CA SER A 210 -10.88 -18.94 -3.61
C SER A 210 -12.39 -18.90 -3.89
N SER A 211 -13.03 -20.06 -3.99
CA SER A 211 -14.47 -20.15 -4.28
C SER A 211 -15.37 -19.46 -3.25
N SER A 212 -14.87 -19.22 -2.03
CA SER A 212 -15.57 -18.44 -0.99
C SER A 212 -15.58 -16.94 -1.26
N ASN A 213 -14.67 -16.43 -2.09
CA ASN A 213 -14.52 -15.01 -2.38
C ASN A 213 -14.72 -14.65 -3.86
N ALA A 214 -14.52 -15.59 -4.78
CA ALA A 214 -14.64 -15.35 -6.22
C ALA A 214 -15.68 -16.27 -6.86
N ALA A 215 -16.56 -15.70 -7.67
CA ALA A 215 -17.45 -16.40 -8.59
C ALA A 215 -16.74 -16.48 -9.95
N LEU A 216 -16.16 -17.65 -10.25
CA LEU A 216 -15.35 -17.85 -11.47
C LEU A 216 -15.99 -18.95 -12.32
N SER A 217 -16.73 -18.57 -13.36
CA SER A 217 -17.50 -19.46 -14.24
C SER A 217 -16.72 -19.90 -15.49
N GLY A 218 -15.81 -19.05 -15.97
CA GLY A 218 -15.16 -19.08 -17.27
C GLY A 218 -16.05 -18.64 -18.43
N TRP A 219 -17.34 -18.43 -18.20
CA TRP A 219 -18.35 -18.18 -19.21
C TRP A 219 -19.53 -17.38 -18.67
N ASP A 220 -20.06 -16.49 -19.51
CA ASP A 220 -21.28 -15.77 -19.19
C ASP A 220 -22.45 -16.72 -18.89
N TYR A 221 -23.51 -16.19 -18.29
CA TYR A 221 -24.70 -16.94 -17.92
C TYR A 221 -25.30 -17.78 -19.07
N TYR A 222 -25.13 -17.35 -20.32
CA TYR A 222 -25.63 -18.04 -21.51
C TYR A 222 -24.65 -19.05 -22.11
N GLY A 223 -23.41 -19.16 -21.62
CA GLY A 223 -22.38 -20.06 -22.13
C GLY A 223 -21.89 -19.69 -23.54
N LYS A 224 -21.92 -18.41 -23.90
CA LYS A 224 -21.60 -17.88 -25.23
C LYS A 224 -20.32 -17.06 -25.25
N ILE A 225 -20.06 -16.29 -24.19
CA ILE A 225 -18.94 -15.36 -24.11
C ILE A 225 -17.98 -15.86 -23.04
N ARG A 226 -16.69 -15.85 -23.36
CA ARG A 226 -15.64 -16.24 -22.41
C ARG A 226 -15.40 -15.14 -21.40
N GLU A 227 -15.32 -15.54 -20.14
CA GLU A 227 -15.05 -14.66 -19.01
C GLU A 227 -13.64 -14.96 -18.49
N ASN A 228 -12.67 -14.24 -19.04
CA ASN A 228 -11.25 -14.49 -18.79
C ASN A 228 -10.58 -13.37 -17.99
N CYS A 229 -11.23 -12.22 -17.83
CA CYS A 229 -10.69 -11.08 -17.09
C CYS A 229 -11.43 -10.92 -15.76
N LEU A 230 -10.82 -10.23 -14.80
CA LEU A 230 -11.36 -10.11 -13.46
C LEU A 230 -11.94 -8.72 -13.16
N SER A 231 -13.06 -8.74 -12.44
CA SER A 231 -13.71 -7.55 -11.91
C SER A 231 -13.92 -7.71 -10.41
N ALA A 232 -13.54 -6.70 -9.63
CA ALA A 232 -14.00 -6.58 -8.25
C ALA A 232 -15.40 -5.94 -8.29
N ALA A 233 -16.42 -6.71 -7.96
CA ALA A 233 -17.81 -6.32 -8.18
C ALA A 233 -18.69 -6.66 -6.99
N ARG A 234 -19.81 -5.93 -6.89
CA ARG A 234 -20.91 -6.33 -6.03
C ARG A 234 -21.65 -7.50 -6.71
N ILE A 235 -21.65 -8.66 -6.09
CA ILE A 235 -22.35 -9.85 -6.62
C ILE A 235 -23.68 -10.02 -5.88
N ASP A 236 -24.76 -10.15 -6.63
CA ASP A 236 -26.11 -10.25 -6.06
C ASP A 236 -26.24 -11.49 -5.16
N GLU A 237 -26.90 -11.29 -4.01
CA GLU A 237 -27.12 -12.30 -2.95
C GLU A 237 -25.87 -13.12 -2.53
N SER A 238 -24.66 -12.62 -2.77
CA SER A 238 -23.40 -13.34 -2.49
C SER A 238 -22.44 -12.52 -1.62
N SER A 239 -21.61 -13.22 -0.85
CA SER A 239 -20.46 -12.64 -0.15
C SER A 239 -19.20 -12.58 -1.01
N GLN A 240 -19.24 -13.18 -2.20
CA GLN A 240 -18.15 -13.12 -3.16
C GLN A 240 -17.98 -11.68 -3.67
N THR A 241 -16.73 -11.29 -3.93
CA THR A 241 -16.35 -9.91 -4.29
C THR A 241 -15.59 -9.84 -5.61
N ILE A 242 -15.32 -10.98 -6.23
CA ILE A 242 -14.66 -11.08 -7.54
C ILE A 242 -15.56 -11.87 -8.48
N ASN A 243 -15.75 -11.34 -9.68
CA ASN A 243 -16.36 -12.04 -10.80
C ASN A 243 -15.37 -12.11 -11.95
N ASP A 244 -15.38 -13.20 -12.72
CA ASP A 244 -14.80 -13.18 -14.04
C ASP A 244 -15.79 -12.59 -15.06
N VAL A 245 -15.27 -11.78 -15.96
CA VAL A 245 -16.05 -11.09 -17.00
C VAL A 245 -15.33 -11.23 -18.34
N SER A 246 -16.06 -10.96 -19.42
CA SER A 246 -15.43 -10.83 -20.73
C SER A 246 -14.37 -9.74 -20.67
N CYS A 247 -13.19 -9.99 -21.24
CA CYS A 247 -12.16 -8.95 -21.35
C CYS A 247 -12.62 -7.76 -22.22
N ASP A 248 -13.64 -7.98 -23.05
CA ASP A 248 -14.29 -6.98 -23.87
C ASP A 248 -15.56 -6.38 -23.20
N ASP A 249 -15.93 -6.82 -21.99
CA ASP A 249 -17.09 -6.25 -21.26
C ASP A 249 -16.71 -4.91 -20.65
N ALA A 250 -17.26 -3.83 -21.19
CA ALA A 250 -17.11 -2.51 -20.60
C ALA A 250 -18.38 -2.04 -19.88
N GLU A 251 -19.55 -2.61 -20.19
CA GLU A 251 -20.86 -2.04 -19.84
C GLU A 251 -21.06 -1.93 -18.32
N ASN A 252 -20.57 -2.93 -17.59
CA ASN A 252 -20.72 -3.02 -16.14
C ASN A 252 -19.48 -2.54 -15.37
N GLN A 253 -18.50 -1.97 -16.08
CA GLN A 253 -17.23 -1.54 -15.51
C GLN A 253 -17.20 -0.01 -15.41
N PHE A 254 -16.90 0.48 -14.21
CA PHE A 254 -17.00 1.91 -13.88
C PHE A 254 -15.64 2.56 -13.61
N GLY A 255 -14.59 1.76 -13.55
CA GLY A 255 -13.31 2.24 -13.07
C GLY A 255 -12.24 1.17 -13.00
N ALA A 256 -11.16 1.53 -12.33
CA ALA A 256 -9.97 0.73 -12.18
C ALA A 256 -9.51 0.72 -10.73
N VAL A 257 -8.88 -0.38 -10.32
CA VAL A 257 -8.08 -0.41 -9.10
C VAL A 257 -6.61 -0.32 -9.50
N CYS A 258 -6.00 0.81 -9.17
CA CYS A 258 -4.58 1.01 -9.42
C CYS A 258 -3.78 0.66 -8.17
N GLY A 259 -2.58 0.13 -8.37
CA GLY A 259 -1.67 -0.23 -7.30
C GLY A 259 -0.21 -0.05 -7.69
N TYR A 260 0.65 -0.04 -6.67
CA TYR A 260 2.09 -0.17 -6.82
C TYR A 260 2.68 -0.91 -5.62
N GLN A 261 3.79 -1.61 -5.84
CA GLN A 261 4.54 -2.24 -4.76
C GLN A 261 5.42 -1.21 -4.06
N LEU A 262 5.36 -1.18 -2.73
CA LEU A 262 6.23 -0.33 -1.92
C LEU A 262 7.56 -1.07 -1.70
N ILE A 263 8.56 -0.73 -2.52
CA ILE A 263 9.89 -1.36 -2.54
C ILE A 263 10.88 -0.63 -1.64
#